data_AF-I7J1V6-F1
#
_entry.id   AF-I7J1V6-F1
#
_cell.length_a   1.000
_cell.length_b   1.000
_cell.length_c   1.000
_cell.angle_alpha   90.00
_cell.angle_beta   90.00
_cell.angle_gamma   90.00
#
_symmetry.space_group_name_H-M   'P 1'
#
loop_
_entity.id
_entity.type
_entity.pdbx_description
1 polymer ?
#
loop_
_entity_poly.entity_id
_entity_poly.type
_entity_poly.pdbx_seq_one_letter_code
_entity_poly.pdbx_strand_id
1 'polypeptide(L)'
;MRVLVTGGCGFIGHHFVKFALNHPSKQYEFIENIDNLSYSAINDPLGDEFFQMDICEQKTILNHLRTKRIDTVVHFAAHTHVDRSIQDARPFLQNNVYGTHDLLDVCKQHIDETGHKLRFVYISTDEVYGSLNPMDKPSLETDAIKPTNPYSASKAAAEHFVQAWTKTYSLPAIITRSCNNYGSGQHCEKLIPKIINNALNWKPIPIYGNGLASREWLHVQDHCEAIHALLTSDIEFSGQIYNITSSESFTNIEVANLICDHMDQLAPHKNGSYKQLIEFVDDRPGHDMRYAINSDKLKAQTGWTAKKSFQDSIDELIQNERERAEALPHKDLPQARRIEHKSFPDQRGSVSPRFFSSYDKQAGAHLVQENLTHSFQGVIRGLHFQRNKPQAKLIEVLDGEILDVVLDIRPHSLSFGKCEYFNLKQGQSIIVPAGYAHGYLTLSSESYVMYKLSEFWDPLDQNTILYNDKDLGINWTKYMMPDKFILSQNDIEGLTWSEFLKTI
;
A
#
# COMPACT_ATOMS: atom_id res chain seq x y z
N MET A 1 -8.03 28.58 -4.92
CA MET A 1 -6.83 28.02 -4.27
C MET A 1 -6.12 27.11 -5.25
N ARG A 2 -4.80 27.18 -5.27
CA ARG A 2 -3.91 26.31 -6.05
C ARG A 2 -3.12 25.47 -5.06
N VAL A 3 -3.47 24.19 -4.98
CA VAL A 3 -3.12 23.32 -3.86
C VAL A 3 -2.05 22.32 -4.29
N LEU A 4 -0.99 22.22 -3.49
CA LEU A 4 -0.03 21.12 -3.55
C LEU A 4 -0.40 20.12 -2.45
N VAL A 5 -0.69 18.89 -2.84
CA VAL A 5 -0.97 17.78 -1.94
C VAL A 5 0.21 16.84 -1.96
N THR A 6 0.80 16.57 -0.80
CA THR A 6 1.81 15.50 -0.68
C THR A 6 1.17 14.26 -0.09
N GLY A 7 1.58 13.07 -0.55
CA GLY A 7 1.00 11.81 -0.11
C GLY A 7 -0.39 11.55 -0.70
N GLY A 8 -0.70 12.18 -1.85
CA GLY A 8 -2.01 12.10 -2.47
C GLY A 8 -2.30 10.78 -3.19
N CYS A 9 -1.38 9.81 -3.18
CA CYS A 9 -1.68 8.42 -3.53
C CYS A 9 -1.86 7.54 -2.28
N GLY A 10 -1.59 8.03 -1.07
CA GLY A 10 -1.98 7.35 0.17
C GLY A 10 -3.50 7.35 0.38
N PHE A 11 -4.00 6.54 1.33
CA PHE A 11 -5.44 6.38 1.55
C PHE A 11 -6.20 7.71 1.72
N ILE A 12 -5.90 8.49 2.77
CA ILE A 12 -6.63 9.74 3.05
C ILE A 12 -6.31 10.79 1.98
N GLY A 13 -5.04 10.90 1.56
CA GLY A 13 -4.61 11.87 0.55
C GLY A 13 -5.30 11.67 -0.80
N HIS A 14 -5.44 10.42 -1.27
CA HIS A 14 -6.15 10.10 -2.51
C HIS A 14 -7.63 10.49 -2.45
N HIS A 15 -8.29 10.20 -1.32
CA HIS A 15 -9.67 10.66 -1.10
C HIS A 15 -9.78 12.17 -1.08
N PHE A 16 -8.80 12.88 -0.50
CA PHE A 16 -8.78 14.34 -0.49
C PHE A 16 -8.58 14.93 -1.89
N VAL A 17 -7.64 14.40 -2.68
CA VAL A 17 -7.43 14.83 -4.07
C VAL A 17 -8.70 14.59 -4.90
N LYS A 18 -9.30 13.40 -4.78
CA LYS A 18 -10.56 13.06 -5.45
C LYS A 18 -11.69 13.97 -5.02
N PHE A 19 -11.81 14.26 -3.72
CA PHE A 19 -12.79 15.17 -3.16
C PHE A 19 -12.62 16.57 -3.76
N ALA A 20 -11.39 17.09 -3.76
CA ALA A 20 -11.10 18.45 -4.21
C ALA A 20 -11.30 18.63 -5.73
N LEU A 21 -10.94 17.64 -6.55
CA LEU A 21 -11.19 17.65 -8.01
C LEU A 21 -12.68 17.63 -8.36
N ASN A 22 -13.49 16.89 -7.59
CA ASN A 22 -14.92 16.74 -7.83
C ASN A 22 -15.78 17.75 -7.05
N HIS A 23 -15.15 18.67 -6.31
CA HIS A 23 -15.89 19.59 -5.46
C HIS A 23 -16.70 20.56 -6.32
N PRO A 24 -18.01 20.75 -6.07
CA PRO A 24 -18.87 21.55 -6.93
C PRO A 24 -18.53 23.05 -6.91
N SER A 25 -17.85 23.51 -5.87
CA SER A 25 -17.37 24.89 -5.80
C SER A 25 -16.05 25.05 -6.56
N LYS A 26 -15.92 26.13 -7.34
CA LYS A 26 -14.65 26.52 -8.02
C LYS A 26 -13.57 27.00 -7.03
N GLN A 27 -13.54 26.48 -5.82
CA GLN A 27 -12.58 26.87 -4.78
C GLN A 27 -11.20 26.27 -5.05
N TYR A 28 -11.13 25.11 -5.68
CA TYR A 28 -9.90 24.49 -6.15
C TYR A 28 -9.72 24.82 -7.63
N GLU A 29 -8.74 25.68 -7.94
CA GLU A 29 -8.42 26.07 -9.32
C GLU A 29 -7.38 25.15 -9.95
N PHE A 30 -6.55 24.53 -9.13
CA PHE A 30 -5.47 23.64 -9.54
C PHE A 30 -5.05 22.76 -8.36
N ILE A 31 -4.84 21.47 -8.61
CA ILE A 31 -4.36 20.48 -7.65
C ILE A 31 -3.14 19.78 -8.23
N GLU A 32 -1.98 20.03 -7.63
CA GLU A 32 -0.77 19.26 -7.86
C GLU A 32 -0.64 18.17 -6.80
N ASN A 33 -0.49 16.92 -7.24
CA ASN A 33 -0.28 15.78 -6.36
C ASN A 33 1.16 15.28 -6.45
N ILE A 34 1.83 15.18 -5.31
CA ILE A 34 3.17 14.63 -5.16
C ILE A 34 3.11 13.38 -4.28
N ASP A 35 3.63 12.27 -4.76
CA ASP A 35 3.74 11.03 -3.98
C ASP A 35 4.94 10.20 -4.44
N ASN A 36 5.60 9.48 -3.53
CA ASN A 36 6.72 8.61 -3.91
C ASN A 36 6.28 7.20 -4.35
N LEU A 37 4.97 6.92 -4.34
CA LEU A 37 4.36 5.63 -4.65
C LEU A 37 4.94 4.50 -3.79
N SER A 38 5.11 4.78 -2.49
CA SER A 38 5.51 3.76 -1.52
C SER A 38 4.49 2.61 -1.42
N TYR A 39 4.82 1.58 -0.64
CA TYR A 39 4.06 0.32 -0.58
C TYR A 39 2.54 0.49 -0.29
N SER A 40 2.14 1.55 0.41
CA SER A 40 0.74 1.80 0.79
C SER A 40 -0.05 2.65 -0.22
N ALA A 41 0.55 2.99 -1.36
CA ALA A 41 -0.07 3.83 -2.38
C ALA A 41 -1.20 3.09 -3.12
N ILE A 42 -2.28 3.81 -3.36
CA ILE A 42 -3.31 3.44 -4.33
C ILE A 42 -2.74 3.73 -5.71
N ASN A 43 -2.65 2.68 -6.55
CA ASN A 43 -2.12 2.77 -7.91
C ASN A 43 -3.15 3.38 -8.88
N ASP A 44 -3.57 4.61 -8.57
CA ASP A 44 -4.48 5.46 -9.32
C ASP A 44 -4.14 6.92 -8.98
N PRO A 45 -3.03 7.47 -9.53
CA PRO A 45 -2.63 8.83 -9.26
C PRO A 45 -3.65 9.82 -9.83
N LEU A 46 -4.17 10.69 -8.97
CA LEU A 46 -5.12 11.75 -9.32
C LEU A 46 -4.45 13.12 -9.18
N GLY A 47 -5.04 14.14 -9.82
CA GLY A 47 -4.59 15.53 -9.77
C GLY A 47 -4.75 16.20 -11.14
N ASP A 48 -4.72 17.52 -11.20
CA ASP A 48 -4.54 18.22 -12.48
C ASP A 48 -3.14 17.92 -13.03
N GLU A 49 -2.16 17.82 -12.12
CA GLU A 49 -0.83 17.27 -12.38
C GLU A 49 -0.43 16.30 -11.26
N PHE A 50 0.29 15.24 -11.64
CA PHE A 50 0.86 14.27 -10.72
C PHE A 50 2.36 14.13 -10.96
N PHE A 51 3.12 14.10 -9.87
CA PHE A 51 4.56 13.89 -9.89
C PHE A 51 4.97 12.78 -8.91
N GLN A 52 5.62 11.76 -9.45
CA GLN A 52 6.25 10.74 -8.63
C GLN A 52 7.60 11.26 -8.12
N MET A 53 7.67 11.66 -6.86
CA MET A 53 8.90 12.18 -6.23
C MET A 53 8.86 12.10 -4.70
N ASP A 54 10.02 12.22 -4.07
CA ASP A 54 10.12 12.27 -2.61
C ASP A 54 9.94 13.70 -2.08
N ILE A 55 9.31 13.85 -0.91
CA ILE A 55 9.13 15.17 -0.28
C ILE A 55 10.46 15.81 0.16
N CYS A 56 11.54 15.03 0.25
CA CYS A 56 12.89 15.51 0.52
C CYS A 56 13.54 16.19 -0.71
N GLU A 57 12.91 16.19 -1.89
CA GLU A 57 13.42 16.83 -3.11
C GLU A 57 13.20 18.37 -3.12
N GLN A 58 13.77 19.06 -2.13
CA GLN A 58 13.51 20.47 -1.81
C GLN A 58 13.56 21.42 -3.02
N LYS A 59 14.57 21.29 -3.87
CA LYS A 59 14.77 22.17 -5.04
C LYS A 59 13.63 22.04 -6.05
N THR A 60 13.13 20.82 -6.24
CA THR A 60 12.05 20.54 -7.19
C THR A 60 10.74 21.10 -6.65
N ILE A 61 10.44 20.86 -5.37
CA ILE A 61 9.24 21.38 -4.70
C ILE A 61 9.25 22.92 -4.71
N LEU A 62 10.39 23.55 -4.40
CA LEU A 62 10.52 25.01 -4.45
C LEU A 62 10.22 25.57 -5.85
N ASN A 63 10.69 24.88 -6.89
CA ASN A 63 10.39 25.25 -8.28
C ASN A 63 8.88 25.09 -8.59
N HIS A 64 8.24 24.05 -8.08
CA HIS A 64 6.80 23.84 -8.26
C HIS A 64 5.99 24.93 -7.57
N LEU A 65 6.29 25.24 -6.31
CA LEU A 65 5.62 26.32 -5.56
C LEU A 65 5.62 27.64 -6.36
N ARG A 66 6.77 27.98 -6.96
CA ARG A 66 6.93 29.17 -7.80
C ARG A 66 6.21 29.08 -9.14
N THR A 67 6.51 28.06 -9.94
CA THR A 67 6.05 27.98 -11.34
C THR A 67 4.56 27.71 -11.45
N LYS A 68 4.01 26.96 -10.49
CA LYS A 68 2.58 26.63 -10.44
C LYS A 68 1.78 27.59 -9.59
N ARG A 69 2.42 28.59 -8.95
CA ARG A 69 1.80 29.60 -8.08
C ARG A 69 0.95 28.95 -6.99
N ILE A 70 1.54 27.99 -6.28
CA ILE A 70 0.85 27.28 -5.19
C ILE A 70 0.63 28.25 -4.03
N ASP A 71 -0.60 28.30 -3.53
CA ASP A 71 -1.00 29.12 -2.39
C ASP A 71 -1.34 28.30 -1.13
N THR A 72 -1.45 26.97 -1.28
CA THR A 72 -1.83 26.07 -0.19
C THR A 72 -1.09 24.75 -0.31
N VAL A 73 -0.46 24.30 0.77
CA VAL A 73 0.14 22.96 0.88
C VAL A 73 -0.67 22.15 1.88
N VAL A 74 -1.14 20.96 1.49
CA VAL A 74 -1.79 20.00 2.38
C VAL A 74 -0.93 18.75 2.47
N HIS A 75 -0.32 18.52 3.64
CA HIS A 75 0.73 17.53 3.82
C HIS A 75 0.19 16.23 4.45
N PHE A 76 -0.10 15.23 3.62
CA PHE A 76 -0.48 13.87 4.06
C PHE A 76 0.67 12.86 4.04
N ALA A 77 1.74 13.12 3.27
CA ALA A 77 2.84 12.17 3.10
C ALA A 77 3.46 11.77 4.45
N ALA A 78 3.41 10.48 4.75
CA ALA A 78 3.99 9.87 5.94
C ALA A 78 4.05 8.35 5.79
N HIS A 79 4.95 7.70 6.53
CA HIS A 79 4.76 6.30 6.90
C HIS A 79 3.79 6.21 8.08
N THR A 80 2.81 5.28 8.00
CA THR A 80 1.62 5.31 8.88
C THR A 80 1.34 4.03 9.67
N HIS A 81 2.16 2.99 9.55
CA HIS A 81 1.86 1.69 10.17
C HIS A 81 2.63 1.47 11.48
N VAL A 82 1.90 1.43 12.59
CA VAL A 82 2.50 1.23 13.93
C VAL A 82 3.35 -0.05 13.99
N ASP A 83 2.84 -1.19 13.52
CA ASP A 83 3.61 -2.46 13.60
C ASP A 83 4.91 -2.40 12.79
N ARG A 84 4.93 -1.68 11.65
CA ARG A 84 6.16 -1.51 10.86
C ARG A 84 7.14 -0.60 11.57
N SER A 85 6.64 0.43 12.26
CA SER A 85 7.47 1.36 13.03
C SER A 85 8.17 0.69 14.21
N ILE A 86 7.56 -0.35 14.80
CA ILE A 86 8.16 -1.17 15.86
C ILE A 86 9.28 -2.05 15.29
N GLN A 87 9.12 -2.56 14.06
CA GLN A 87 10.14 -3.36 13.38
C GLN A 87 11.34 -2.52 12.91
N ASP A 88 11.09 -1.36 12.27
CA ASP A 88 12.13 -0.40 11.89
C ASP A 88 11.57 1.03 11.87
N ALA A 89 12.07 1.87 12.79
CA ALA A 89 11.65 3.26 12.93
C ALA A 89 12.36 4.22 11.97
N ARG A 90 13.47 3.83 11.31
CA ARG A 90 14.28 4.74 10.49
C ARG A 90 13.50 5.35 9.32
N PRO A 91 12.69 4.60 8.56
CA PRO A 91 11.87 5.19 7.49
C PRO A 91 10.90 6.25 8.03
N PHE A 92 10.35 6.05 9.23
CA PHE A 92 9.44 7.00 9.86
C PHE A 92 10.16 8.31 10.24
N LEU A 93 11.40 8.23 10.74
CA LEU A 93 12.20 9.43 11.00
C LEU A 93 12.54 10.18 9.71
N GLN A 94 12.98 9.45 8.67
CA GLN A 94 13.34 10.05 7.39
C GLN A 94 12.15 10.75 6.73
N ASN A 95 11.01 10.07 6.63
CA ASN A 95 9.86 10.62 5.93
C ASN A 95 9.09 11.61 6.81
N ASN A 96 8.67 11.18 8.00
CA ASN A 96 7.73 11.97 8.80
C ASN A 96 8.43 13.17 9.45
N VAL A 97 9.69 13.05 9.87
CA VAL A 97 10.40 14.15 10.56
C VAL A 97 11.22 14.98 9.60
N TYR A 98 12.22 14.38 8.93
CA TYR A 98 13.08 15.12 8.00
C TYR A 98 12.29 15.64 6.80
N GLY A 99 11.42 14.80 6.20
CA GLY A 99 10.57 15.24 5.10
C GLY A 99 9.62 16.39 5.45
N THR A 100 9.00 16.38 6.65
CA THR A 100 8.18 17.52 7.11
C THR A 100 9.04 18.78 7.30
N HIS A 101 10.20 18.65 7.96
CA HIS A 101 11.13 19.76 8.16
C HIS A 101 11.53 20.40 6.83
N ASP A 102 11.96 19.59 5.86
CA ASP A 102 12.41 20.04 4.55
C ASP A 102 11.29 20.75 3.78
N LEU A 103 10.07 20.23 3.86
CA LEU A 103 8.90 20.86 3.24
C LEU A 103 8.57 22.21 3.89
N LEU A 104 8.68 22.32 5.22
CA LEU A 104 8.50 23.59 5.95
C LEU A 104 9.55 24.63 5.54
N ASP A 105 10.81 24.22 5.39
CA ASP A 105 11.90 25.09 4.92
C ASP A 105 11.69 25.58 3.50
N VAL A 106 11.25 24.70 2.59
CA VAL A 106 10.92 25.08 1.22
C VAL A 106 9.75 26.07 1.17
N CYS A 107 8.71 25.86 1.99
CA CYS A 107 7.59 26.78 2.09
C CYS A 107 8.01 28.15 2.61
N LYS A 108 8.82 28.18 3.68
CA LYS A 108 9.39 29.41 4.23
C LYS A 108 10.24 30.14 3.20
N GLN A 109 11.16 29.44 2.55
CA GLN A 109 12.02 30.00 1.52
C GLN A 109 11.19 30.64 0.39
N HIS A 110 10.15 29.94 -0.08
CA HIS A 110 9.25 30.47 -1.10
C HIS A 110 8.59 31.79 -0.68
N ILE A 111 8.07 31.87 0.55
CA ILE A 111 7.44 33.08 1.09
C ILE A 111 8.46 34.21 1.19
N ASP A 112 9.64 33.96 1.76
CA ASP A 112 10.70 34.96 1.96
C ASP A 112 11.17 35.56 0.63
N GLU A 113 11.28 34.75 -0.42
CA GLU A 113 11.80 35.18 -1.73
C GLU A 113 10.74 35.85 -2.61
N THR A 114 9.46 35.47 -2.48
CA THR A 114 8.41 35.90 -3.41
C THR A 114 7.39 36.84 -2.78
N GLY A 115 7.28 36.87 -1.45
CA GLY A 115 6.18 37.52 -0.73
C GLY A 115 4.80 36.88 -0.99
N HIS A 116 4.74 35.73 -1.65
CA HIS A 116 3.49 35.05 -1.96
C HIS A 116 2.86 34.48 -0.68
N LYS A 117 1.55 34.65 -0.53
CA LYS A 117 0.81 34.07 0.60
C LYS A 117 0.69 32.57 0.37
N LEU A 118 1.27 31.78 1.27
CA LEU A 118 1.17 30.33 1.27
C LEU A 118 0.68 29.85 2.63
N ARG A 119 -0.34 28.99 2.61
CA ARG A 119 -0.91 28.32 3.78
C ARG A 119 -0.40 26.88 3.84
N PHE A 120 -0.10 26.38 5.03
CA PHE A 120 0.37 25.01 5.26
C PHE A 120 -0.58 24.25 6.20
N VAL A 121 -1.09 23.10 5.78
CA VAL A 121 -1.91 22.21 6.60
C VAL A 121 -1.13 20.93 6.85
N TYR A 122 -0.75 20.68 8.10
CA TYR A 122 -0.14 19.44 8.51
C TYR A 122 -1.18 18.44 9.00
N ILE A 123 -1.24 17.28 8.35
CA ILE A 123 -2.18 16.21 8.72
C ILE A 123 -1.50 15.27 9.71
N SER A 124 -1.95 15.30 10.95
CA SER A 124 -1.46 14.49 12.06
C SER A 124 -2.55 13.51 12.55
N THR A 125 -2.36 12.97 13.75
CA THR A 125 -3.15 11.84 14.29
C THR A 125 -3.41 12.05 15.77
N ASP A 126 -4.50 11.49 16.29
CA ASP A 126 -4.80 11.42 17.72
C ASP A 126 -3.77 10.61 18.54
N GLU A 127 -3.08 9.65 17.92
CA GLU A 127 -2.04 8.83 18.59
C GLU A 127 -0.91 9.65 19.23
N VAL A 128 -0.74 10.92 18.84
CA VAL A 128 0.22 11.82 19.49
C VAL A 128 -0.14 12.08 20.95
N TYR A 129 -1.42 11.99 21.34
CA TYR A 129 -1.87 12.13 22.72
C TYR A 129 -1.52 10.91 23.60
N GLY A 130 -1.26 9.76 22.97
CA GLY A 130 -1.06 8.48 23.66
C GLY A 130 -2.36 7.84 24.15
N SER A 131 -2.25 6.76 24.93
CA SER A 131 -3.42 6.04 25.46
C SER A 131 -4.14 6.83 26.56
N LEU A 132 -5.47 6.79 26.49
CA LEU A 132 -6.37 7.17 27.57
C LEU A 132 -6.71 5.96 28.45
N ASN A 133 -7.02 6.21 29.72
CA ASN A 133 -7.70 5.23 30.57
C ASN A 133 -9.22 5.20 30.24
N PRO A 134 -9.94 4.14 30.64
CA PRO A 134 -11.37 4.01 30.34
C PRO A 134 -12.26 5.16 30.83
N MET A 135 -11.90 5.80 31.93
CA MET A 135 -12.67 6.91 32.54
C MET A 135 -12.16 8.31 32.15
N ASP A 136 -11.07 8.39 31.39
CA ASP A 136 -10.51 9.68 30.98
C ASP A 136 -11.41 10.35 29.95
N LYS A 137 -11.51 11.68 30.04
CA LYS A 137 -12.23 12.46 29.03
C LYS A 137 -11.50 12.39 27.68
N PRO A 138 -12.22 12.55 26.55
CA PRO A 138 -11.58 12.69 25.25
C PRO A 138 -10.56 13.84 25.24
N SER A 139 -9.43 13.64 24.57
CA SER A 139 -8.35 14.62 24.54
C SER A 139 -8.75 15.90 23.81
N LEU A 140 -8.33 17.04 24.37
CA LEU A 140 -8.49 18.37 23.82
C LEU A 140 -7.21 18.80 23.10
N GLU A 141 -7.29 19.77 22.18
CA GLU A 141 -6.12 20.28 21.45
C GLU A 141 -5.04 20.90 22.35
N THR A 142 -5.41 21.28 23.58
CA THR A 142 -4.52 21.82 24.60
C THR A 142 -3.80 20.76 25.42
N ASP A 143 -4.19 19.49 25.30
CA ASP A 143 -3.59 18.41 26.07
C ASP A 143 -2.17 18.12 25.60
N ALA A 144 -1.33 17.69 26.53
CA ALA A 144 0.06 17.35 26.25
C ALA A 144 0.13 16.11 25.34
N ILE A 145 0.96 16.17 24.31
CA ILE A 145 1.28 15.01 23.48
C ILE A 145 2.21 14.05 24.23
N LYS A 146 1.88 12.76 24.22
CA LYS A 146 2.56 11.68 24.93
C LYS A 146 2.60 10.41 24.06
N PRO A 147 3.26 10.46 22.89
CA PRO A 147 3.30 9.34 21.97
C PRO A 147 3.95 8.09 22.61
N THR A 148 3.41 6.92 22.30
CA THR A 148 3.76 5.63 22.92
C THR A 148 4.48 4.67 21.98
N ASN A 149 4.53 4.99 20.68
CA ASN A 149 5.14 4.13 19.66
C ASN A 149 5.97 4.96 18.65
N PRO A 150 6.88 4.34 17.87
CA PRO A 150 7.78 5.08 17.00
C PRO A 150 7.05 5.88 15.90
N TYR A 151 5.93 5.38 15.38
CA TYR A 151 5.09 6.13 14.44
C TYR A 151 4.50 7.39 15.09
N SER A 152 3.80 7.27 16.22
CA SER A 152 3.20 8.43 16.89
C SER A 152 4.25 9.43 17.38
N ALA A 153 5.42 8.95 17.82
CA ALA A 153 6.56 9.79 18.18
C ALA A 153 7.09 10.60 16.99
N SER A 154 7.19 9.98 15.80
CA SER A 154 7.60 10.68 14.58
C SER A 154 6.60 11.76 14.16
N LYS A 155 5.29 11.50 14.29
CA LYS A 155 4.23 12.48 13.98
C LYS A 155 4.24 13.64 14.98
N ALA A 156 4.41 13.35 16.27
CA ALA A 156 4.57 14.35 17.34
C ALA A 156 5.81 15.24 17.13
N ALA A 157 6.94 14.67 16.74
CA ALA A 157 8.15 15.44 16.42
C ALA A 157 7.92 16.41 15.26
N ALA A 158 7.26 15.96 14.20
CA ALA A 158 6.88 16.80 13.07
C ALA A 158 5.89 17.92 13.45
N GLU A 159 4.92 17.67 14.35
CA GLU A 159 4.06 18.73 14.88
C GLU A 159 4.86 19.83 15.58
N HIS A 160 5.86 19.47 16.38
CA HIS A 160 6.71 20.45 17.03
C HIS A 160 7.50 21.31 16.03
N PHE A 161 7.95 20.73 14.92
CA PHE A 161 8.57 21.51 13.84
C PHE A 161 7.57 22.47 13.19
N VAL A 162 6.34 22.04 12.89
CA VAL A 162 5.30 22.93 12.32
C VAL A 162 5.00 24.08 13.29
N GLN A 163 4.84 23.80 14.57
CA GLN A 163 4.63 24.82 15.61
C GLN A 163 5.81 25.79 15.70
N ALA A 164 7.04 25.27 15.73
CA ALA A 164 8.25 26.07 15.80
C ALA A 164 8.41 26.97 14.56
N TRP A 165 8.12 26.47 13.35
CA TRP A 165 8.19 27.27 12.13
C TRP A 165 7.13 28.37 12.11
N THR A 166 5.92 28.05 12.57
CA THR A 166 4.85 29.04 12.70
C THR A 166 5.23 30.13 13.69
N LYS A 167 5.76 29.75 14.87
CA LYS A 167 6.10 30.71 15.92
C LYS A 167 7.33 31.55 15.61
N THR A 168 8.37 30.94 15.02
CA THR A 168 9.68 31.55 14.80
C THR A 168 9.74 32.33 13.50
N TYR A 169 9.13 31.79 12.44
CA TYR A 169 9.22 32.34 11.08
C TYR A 169 7.89 32.89 10.57
N SER A 170 6.85 32.89 11.41
CA SER A 170 5.50 33.33 11.02
C SER A 170 4.96 32.59 9.78
N LEU A 171 5.39 31.34 9.58
CA LEU A 171 4.87 30.48 8.52
C LEU A 171 3.37 30.25 8.76
N PRO A 172 2.47 30.59 7.81
CA PRO A 172 1.04 30.42 8.03
C PRO A 172 0.64 28.94 8.01
N ALA A 173 0.59 28.29 9.17
CA ALA A 173 0.27 26.87 9.28
C ALA A 173 -0.83 26.53 10.27
N ILE A 174 -1.48 25.38 10.06
CA ILE A 174 -2.35 24.71 11.04
C ILE A 174 -2.00 23.22 11.10
N ILE A 175 -2.41 22.58 12.20
CA ILE A 175 -2.27 21.13 12.43
C ILE A 175 -3.66 20.53 12.61
N THR A 176 -3.93 19.41 11.96
CA THR A 176 -5.12 18.60 12.25
C THR A 176 -4.73 17.30 12.92
N ARG A 177 -5.52 16.84 13.90
CA ARG A 177 -5.34 15.54 14.57
C ARG A 177 -6.64 14.76 14.42
N SER A 178 -6.68 13.82 13.50
CA SER A 178 -7.88 12.98 13.31
C SER A 178 -7.80 11.69 14.12
N CYS A 179 -8.97 11.15 14.49
CA CYS A 179 -9.06 9.78 14.94
C CYS A 179 -8.87 8.76 13.80
N ASN A 180 -9.07 7.46 14.06
CA ASN A 180 -8.87 6.42 13.07
C ASN A 180 -9.83 6.61 11.88
N ASN A 181 -9.26 6.60 10.68
CA ASN A 181 -10.03 6.74 9.46
C ASN A 181 -10.38 5.36 8.86
N TYR A 182 -11.54 5.26 8.23
CA TYR A 182 -11.97 4.09 7.47
C TYR A 182 -12.69 4.48 6.18
N GLY A 183 -12.75 3.55 5.22
CA GLY A 183 -13.37 3.77 3.91
C GLY A 183 -12.70 2.94 2.82
N SER A 184 -13.27 2.99 1.62
CA SER A 184 -12.82 2.13 0.52
C SER A 184 -11.42 2.53 0.03
N GLY A 185 -10.59 1.55 -0.31
CA GLY A 185 -9.21 1.80 -0.76
C GLY A 185 -8.16 1.89 0.33
N GLN A 186 -8.54 1.70 1.60
CA GLN A 186 -7.56 1.59 2.68
C GLN A 186 -6.73 0.30 2.55
N HIS A 187 -5.42 0.40 2.78
CA HIS A 187 -4.52 -0.74 2.69
C HIS A 187 -4.91 -1.85 3.69
N CYS A 188 -4.87 -3.11 3.25
CA CYS A 188 -5.32 -4.29 4.01
C CYS A 188 -4.47 -4.64 5.25
N GLU A 189 -3.53 -3.79 5.64
CA GLU A 189 -2.78 -3.90 6.90
C GLU A 189 -3.55 -3.28 8.08
N LYS A 190 -4.51 -2.38 7.80
CA LYS A 190 -5.34 -1.74 8.82
C LYS A 190 -6.50 -2.66 9.22
N LEU A 191 -7.01 -2.51 10.45
CA LEU A 191 -7.99 -3.42 11.06
C LEU A 191 -9.22 -3.71 10.17
N ILE A 192 -10.00 -2.68 9.81
CA ILE A 192 -11.24 -2.84 9.03
C ILE A 192 -11.00 -3.51 7.66
N PRO A 193 -10.11 -3.01 6.79
CA PRO A 193 -9.88 -3.68 5.50
C PRO A 193 -9.25 -5.07 5.67
N LYS A 194 -8.48 -5.33 6.73
CA LYS A 194 -7.96 -6.68 7.04
C LYS A 194 -9.10 -7.64 7.38
N ILE A 195 -10.04 -7.24 8.23
CA ILE A 195 -11.23 -8.03 8.60
C ILE A 195 -12.03 -8.36 7.35
N ILE A 196 -12.42 -7.34 6.57
CA ILE A 196 -13.23 -7.51 5.35
C ILE A 196 -12.51 -8.42 4.35
N ASN A 197 -11.22 -8.17 4.08
CA ASN A 197 -10.45 -8.98 3.15
C ASN A 197 -10.33 -10.44 3.60
N ASN A 198 -10.08 -10.69 4.89
CA ASN A 198 -9.96 -12.05 5.39
C ASN A 198 -11.31 -12.76 5.39
N ALA A 199 -12.40 -12.08 5.74
CA ALA A 199 -13.76 -12.61 5.64
C ALA A 199 -14.09 -13.01 4.19
N LEU A 200 -13.87 -12.11 3.21
CA LEU A 200 -14.12 -12.37 1.79
C LEU A 200 -13.34 -13.58 1.25
N ASN A 201 -12.15 -13.84 1.80
CA ASN A 201 -11.29 -14.95 1.40
C ASN A 201 -11.40 -16.19 2.32
N TRP A 202 -12.36 -16.19 3.25
CA TRP A 202 -12.53 -17.25 4.24
C TRP A 202 -11.24 -17.60 5.02
N LYS A 203 -10.51 -16.56 5.45
CA LYS A 203 -9.27 -16.65 6.24
C LYS A 203 -9.53 -16.20 7.68
N PRO A 204 -8.71 -16.64 8.66
CA PRO A 204 -8.79 -16.16 10.04
C PRO A 204 -8.74 -14.63 10.15
N ILE A 205 -9.50 -14.05 11.06
CA ILE A 205 -9.59 -12.62 11.36
C ILE A 205 -8.82 -12.37 12.65
N PRO A 206 -7.56 -11.89 12.57
CA PRO A 206 -6.72 -11.72 13.75
C PRO A 206 -7.14 -10.50 14.56
N ILE A 207 -7.39 -10.69 15.86
CA ILE A 207 -7.69 -9.64 16.83
C ILE A 207 -6.62 -9.65 17.92
N TYR A 208 -5.91 -8.54 18.10
CA TYR A 208 -4.84 -8.42 19.09
C TYR A 208 -5.37 -8.50 20.53
N GLY A 209 -4.69 -9.31 21.36
CA GLY A 209 -4.99 -9.47 22.77
C GLY A 209 -6.40 -10.01 23.00
N ASN A 210 -7.20 -9.27 23.78
CA ASN A 210 -8.61 -9.58 24.03
C ASN A 210 -9.58 -8.75 23.17
N GLY A 211 -9.06 -7.94 22.24
CA GLY A 211 -9.86 -7.07 21.38
C GLY A 211 -10.56 -5.90 22.06
N LEU A 212 -10.29 -5.62 23.34
CA LEU A 212 -10.94 -4.54 24.11
C LEU A 212 -10.31 -3.16 23.87
N ALA A 213 -9.22 -3.07 23.12
CA ALA A 213 -8.69 -1.77 22.70
C ALA A 213 -9.74 -1.04 21.84
N SER A 214 -10.03 0.21 22.19
CA SER A 214 -11.07 1.04 21.56
C SER A 214 -10.48 2.20 20.77
N ARG A 215 -11.14 2.52 19.66
CA ARG A 215 -10.79 3.60 18.74
C ARG A 215 -12.04 4.38 18.36
N GLU A 216 -11.89 5.67 18.08
CA GLU A 216 -12.92 6.43 17.38
C GLU A 216 -12.76 6.28 15.87
N TRP A 217 -13.87 6.11 15.15
CA TRP A 217 -13.86 5.82 13.72
C TRP A 217 -14.52 6.93 12.91
N LEU A 218 -13.76 7.56 12.02
CA LEU A 218 -14.21 8.61 11.13
C LEU A 218 -14.19 8.14 9.68
N HIS A 219 -15.28 8.35 8.94
CA HIS A 219 -15.31 8.03 7.53
C HIS A 219 -14.36 8.98 6.75
N VAL A 220 -13.57 8.45 5.82
CA VAL A 220 -12.53 9.22 5.10
C VAL A 220 -13.09 10.45 4.36
N GLN A 221 -14.31 10.36 3.84
CA GLN A 221 -14.98 11.51 3.22
C GLN A 221 -15.28 12.63 4.22
N ASP A 222 -15.72 12.31 5.43
CA ASP A 222 -15.95 13.31 6.49
C ASP A 222 -14.63 13.99 6.89
N HIS A 223 -13.52 13.25 6.93
CA HIS A 223 -12.20 13.85 7.14
C HIS A 223 -11.82 14.83 6.01
N CYS A 224 -12.07 14.46 4.75
CA CYS A 224 -11.84 15.36 3.62
C CYS A 224 -12.70 16.64 3.73
N GLU A 225 -13.97 16.50 4.11
CA GLU A 225 -14.87 17.63 4.35
C GLU A 225 -14.39 18.52 5.51
N ALA A 226 -13.83 17.96 6.58
CA ALA A 226 -13.28 18.72 7.70
C ALA A 226 -12.08 19.58 7.27
N ILE A 227 -11.16 19.00 6.49
CA ILE A 227 -9.99 19.71 5.95
C ILE A 227 -10.46 20.83 5.02
N HIS A 228 -11.45 20.56 4.17
CA HIS A 228 -12.07 21.58 3.33
C HIS A 228 -12.68 22.71 4.15
N ALA A 229 -13.45 22.40 5.19
CA ALA A 229 -14.06 23.39 6.06
C ALA A 229 -13.02 24.29 6.75
N LEU A 230 -11.88 23.73 7.17
CA LEU A 230 -10.75 24.50 7.70
C LEU A 230 -10.10 25.40 6.64
N LEU A 231 -9.89 24.90 5.42
CA LEU A 231 -9.27 25.68 4.33
C LEU A 231 -10.11 26.88 3.89
N THR A 232 -11.42 26.81 4.10
CA THR A 232 -12.43 27.72 3.51
C THR A 232 -13.12 28.61 4.53
N SER A 233 -12.93 28.32 5.81
CA SER A 233 -13.37 29.16 6.92
C SER A 233 -12.40 30.32 7.13
N ASP A 234 -12.90 31.34 7.84
CA ASP A 234 -12.11 32.51 8.22
C ASP A 234 -11.31 32.24 9.51
N ILE A 235 -10.51 31.17 9.49
CA ILE A 235 -9.62 30.81 10.58
C ILE A 235 -8.20 31.34 10.33
N GLU A 236 -7.50 31.63 11.42
CA GLU A 236 -6.12 32.07 11.35
C GLU A 236 -5.18 30.87 11.23
N PHE A 237 -4.28 30.92 10.25
CA PHE A 237 -3.21 29.95 10.08
C PHE A 237 -2.01 30.33 10.95
N SER A 238 -2.22 30.38 12.28
CA SER A 238 -1.24 30.84 13.28
C SER A 238 -0.75 29.73 14.21
N GLY A 239 -0.65 28.49 13.71
CA GLY A 239 -0.23 27.32 14.46
C GLY A 239 -1.36 26.70 15.28
N GLN A 240 -2.61 26.99 14.90
CA GLN A 240 -3.80 26.42 15.52
C GLN A 240 -3.86 24.91 15.25
N ILE A 241 -4.32 24.18 16.26
CA ILE A 241 -4.55 22.74 16.20
C ILE A 241 -6.07 22.48 16.17
N TYR A 242 -6.50 21.49 15.40
CA TYR A 242 -7.90 21.05 15.31
C TYR A 242 -8.01 19.53 15.39
N ASN A 243 -8.75 19.05 16.38
CA ASN A 243 -9.13 17.64 16.44
C ASN A 243 -10.30 17.36 15.47
N ILE A 244 -10.28 16.20 14.81
CA ILE A 244 -11.28 15.77 13.83
C ILE A 244 -11.78 14.38 14.21
N THR A 245 -13.04 14.27 14.67
CA THR A 245 -13.64 12.99 15.04
C THR A 245 -15.15 12.95 14.74
N SER A 246 -15.68 11.73 14.62
CA SER A 246 -17.13 11.44 14.65
C SER A 246 -17.66 11.32 16.09
N SER A 247 -16.78 11.16 17.08
CA SER A 247 -17.10 10.74 18.45
C SER A 247 -17.71 9.33 18.56
N GLU A 248 -17.69 8.53 17.49
CA GLU A 248 -18.15 7.14 17.50
C GLU A 248 -17.01 6.20 17.87
N SER A 249 -17.06 5.64 19.08
CA SER A 249 -16.02 4.76 19.63
C SER A 249 -16.49 3.32 19.68
N PHE A 250 -15.64 2.41 19.20
CA PHE A 250 -15.87 0.97 19.22
C PHE A 250 -14.59 0.24 19.62
N THR A 251 -14.73 -0.86 20.35
CA THR A 251 -13.64 -1.82 20.58
C THR A 251 -13.33 -2.60 19.30
N ASN A 252 -12.10 -3.09 19.18
CA ASN A 252 -11.68 -3.89 18.02
C ASN A 252 -12.57 -5.13 17.83
N ILE A 253 -13.00 -5.76 18.93
CA ILE A 253 -13.89 -6.92 18.88
C ILE A 253 -15.32 -6.54 18.49
N GLU A 254 -15.83 -5.38 18.87
CA GLU A 254 -17.14 -4.87 18.40
C GLU A 254 -17.10 -4.60 16.89
N VAL A 255 -16.03 -3.97 16.39
CA VAL A 255 -15.83 -3.74 14.95
C VAL A 255 -15.80 -5.06 14.18
N ALA A 256 -15.06 -6.06 14.67
CA ALA A 256 -14.97 -7.36 14.03
C ALA A 256 -16.33 -8.09 13.99
N ASN A 257 -17.04 -8.11 15.11
CA ASN A 257 -18.38 -8.71 15.18
C ASN A 257 -19.37 -8.01 14.25
N LEU A 258 -19.35 -6.67 14.22
CA LEU A 258 -20.25 -5.88 13.39
C LEU A 258 -20.01 -6.14 11.90
N ILE A 259 -18.75 -6.16 11.46
CA ILE A 259 -18.41 -6.49 10.07
C ILE A 259 -18.86 -7.92 9.74
N CYS A 260 -18.61 -8.89 10.62
CA CYS A 260 -19.04 -10.27 10.39
C CYS A 260 -20.56 -10.41 10.29
N ASP A 261 -21.33 -9.70 11.13
CA ASP A 261 -22.80 -9.71 11.09
C ASP A 261 -23.34 -9.14 9.77
N HIS A 262 -22.74 -8.05 9.29
CA HIS A 262 -23.10 -7.47 8.00
C HIS A 262 -22.68 -8.33 6.81
N MET A 263 -21.51 -8.95 6.89
CA MET A 263 -21.06 -9.93 5.91
C MET A 263 -21.99 -11.14 5.83
N ASP A 264 -22.50 -11.64 6.97
CA ASP A 264 -23.48 -12.73 7.02
C ASP A 264 -24.81 -12.36 6.35
N GLN A 265 -25.21 -11.08 6.40
CA GLN A 265 -26.41 -10.57 5.75
C GLN A 265 -26.23 -10.31 4.25
N LEU A 266 -25.13 -9.66 3.87
CA LEU A 266 -24.87 -9.21 2.49
C LEU A 266 -24.29 -10.30 1.59
N ALA A 267 -23.51 -11.23 2.16
CA ALA A 267 -22.74 -12.23 1.44
C ALA A 267 -22.64 -13.56 2.24
N PRO A 268 -23.77 -14.24 2.53
CA PRO A 268 -23.76 -15.45 3.36
C PRO A 268 -22.83 -16.52 2.77
N HIS A 269 -21.96 -17.08 3.61
CA HIS A 269 -21.02 -18.11 3.19
C HIS A 269 -21.50 -19.53 3.57
N LYS A 270 -21.24 -20.51 2.70
CA LYS A 270 -21.68 -21.90 2.87
C LYS A 270 -21.13 -22.60 4.12
N ASN A 271 -19.98 -22.13 4.63
CA ASN A 271 -19.29 -22.73 5.78
C ASN A 271 -19.79 -22.16 7.12
N GLY A 272 -20.79 -21.28 7.14
CA GLY A 272 -21.39 -20.71 8.35
C GLY A 272 -21.05 -19.24 8.56
N SER A 273 -21.23 -18.76 9.79
CA SER A 273 -21.04 -17.34 10.14
C SER A 273 -19.58 -16.90 10.02
N TYR A 274 -19.32 -15.70 9.53
CA TYR A 274 -17.97 -15.12 9.51
C TYR A 274 -17.37 -14.92 10.92
N LYS A 275 -18.19 -14.83 11.97
CA LYS A 275 -17.71 -14.70 13.37
C LYS A 275 -16.81 -15.85 13.81
N GLN A 276 -16.99 -17.05 13.23
CA GLN A 276 -16.14 -18.20 13.55
C GLN A 276 -14.69 -18.05 13.05
N LEU A 277 -14.43 -17.09 12.16
CA LEU A 277 -13.09 -16.78 11.68
C LEU A 277 -12.31 -15.90 12.67
N ILE A 278 -12.95 -15.33 13.70
CA ILE A 278 -12.29 -14.46 14.67
C ILE A 278 -11.31 -15.28 15.51
N GLU A 279 -10.03 -14.89 15.47
CA GLU A 279 -8.95 -15.50 16.24
C GLU A 279 -8.23 -14.44 17.06
N PHE A 280 -8.03 -14.72 18.36
CA PHE A 280 -7.23 -13.86 19.23
C PHE A 280 -5.75 -14.20 19.05
N VAL A 281 -4.95 -13.18 18.77
CA VAL A 281 -3.50 -13.28 18.55
C VAL A 281 -2.75 -12.46 19.60
N ASP A 282 -1.45 -12.69 19.72
CA ASP A 282 -0.58 -11.98 20.67
C ASP A 282 -0.75 -10.46 20.56
N ASP A 283 -0.77 -9.80 21.71
CA ASP A 283 -1.00 -8.35 21.75
C ASP A 283 0.19 -7.55 21.20
N ARG A 284 -0.09 -6.35 20.71
CA ARG A 284 0.94 -5.45 20.21
C ARG A 284 1.81 -4.93 21.38
N PRO A 285 3.15 -4.90 21.25
CA PRO A 285 4.00 -4.24 22.23
C PRO A 285 3.62 -2.77 22.41
N GLY A 286 3.31 -2.36 23.65
CA GLY A 286 2.90 -0.97 23.95
C GLY A 286 1.55 -0.58 23.35
N HIS A 287 0.61 -1.52 23.25
CA HIS A 287 -0.70 -1.26 22.67
C HIS A 287 -1.50 -0.22 23.49
N ASP A 288 -1.79 0.92 22.86
CA ASP A 288 -2.69 1.90 23.44
C ASP A 288 -4.13 1.36 23.50
N MET A 289 -4.73 1.44 24.69
CA MET A 289 -6.01 0.80 24.97
C MET A 289 -7.20 1.63 24.53
N ARG A 290 -7.09 2.96 24.53
CA ARG A 290 -8.19 3.83 24.15
C ARG A 290 -7.68 5.13 23.54
N TYR A 291 -8.21 5.47 22.37
CA TYR A 291 -8.14 6.80 21.81
C TYR A 291 -9.54 7.41 21.74
N ALA A 292 -9.64 8.66 22.14
CA ALA A 292 -10.84 9.48 21.98
C ALA A 292 -10.43 10.95 22.01
N ILE A 293 -10.97 11.76 21.11
CA ILE A 293 -10.65 13.18 21.01
C ILE A 293 -11.94 14.01 20.97
N ASN A 294 -11.86 15.29 21.32
CA ASN A 294 -12.97 16.22 21.22
C ASN A 294 -12.73 17.21 20.08
N SER A 295 -13.73 17.40 19.19
CA SER A 295 -13.68 18.30 18.04
C SER A 295 -14.60 19.52 18.17
N ASP A 296 -14.95 19.95 19.38
CA ASP A 296 -15.85 21.10 19.61
C ASP A 296 -15.24 22.40 19.08
N LYS A 297 -13.91 22.54 19.14
CA LYS A 297 -13.20 23.70 18.56
C LYS A 297 -13.42 23.82 17.06
N LEU A 298 -13.25 22.70 16.33
CA LEU A 298 -13.49 22.64 14.88
C LEU A 298 -14.94 23.00 14.56
N LYS A 299 -15.89 22.40 15.29
CA LYS A 299 -17.32 22.67 15.13
C LYS A 299 -17.66 24.14 15.37
N ALA A 300 -17.11 24.75 16.42
CA ALA A 300 -17.37 26.14 16.75
C ALA A 300 -16.86 27.12 15.67
N GLN A 301 -15.75 26.81 15.01
CA GLN A 301 -15.13 27.71 14.03
C GLN A 301 -15.60 27.50 12.59
N THR A 302 -16.02 26.28 12.25
CA THR A 302 -16.35 25.91 10.86
C THR A 302 -17.79 25.46 10.67
N GLY A 303 -18.50 25.14 11.76
CA GLY A 303 -19.80 24.48 11.72
C GLY A 303 -19.74 23.01 11.32
N TRP A 304 -18.56 22.44 11.05
CA TRP A 304 -18.40 21.07 10.60
C TRP A 304 -18.74 20.05 11.71
N THR A 305 -19.43 18.99 11.32
CA THR A 305 -19.66 17.78 12.10
C THR A 305 -19.64 16.59 11.13
N ALA A 306 -19.13 15.43 11.57
CA ALA A 306 -19.21 14.20 10.78
C ALA A 306 -20.66 13.87 10.41
N LYS A 307 -20.89 13.47 9.17
CA LYS A 307 -22.22 13.17 8.64
C LYS A 307 -22.50 11.68 8.54
N LYS A 308 -21.46 10.87 8.31
CA LYS A 308 -21.59 9.43 8.17
C LYS A 308 -21.42 8.74 9.51
N SER A 309 -22.37 7.88 9.85
CA SER A 309 -22.22 6.97 10.99
C SER A 309 -21.44 5.72 10.57
N PHE A 310 -20.76 5.11 11.53
CA PHE A 310 -20.04 3.84 11.34
C PHE A 310 -20.98 2.75 10.84
N GLN A 311 -22.14 2.63 11.50
CA GLN A 311 -23.14 1.61 11.22
C GLN A 311 -23.72 1.72 9.80
N ASP A 312 -24.01 2.93 9.32
CA ASP A 312 -24.61 3.13 7.99
C ASP A 312 -23.57 2.99 6.86
N SER A 313 -22.30 3.26 7.15
CA SER A 313 -21.24 3.27 6.13
C SER A 313 -20.58 1.92 5.92
N ILE A 314 -20.71 0.99 6.87
CA ILE A 314 -20.00 -0.29 6.81
C ILE A 314 -20.54 -1.19 5.71
N ASP A 315 -21.85 -1.15 5.44
CA ASP A 315 -22.48 -1.88 4.35
C ASP A 315 -21.99 -1.40 2.99
N GLU A 316 -21.97 -0.07 2.81
CA GLU A 316 -21.41 0.57 1.62
C GLU A 316 -19.93 0.17 1.44
N LEU A 317 -19.16 0.15 2.53
CA LEU A 317 -17.76 -0.26 2.49
C LEU A 317 -17.61 -1.73 2.10
N ILE A 318 -18.36 -2.64 2.73
CA ILE A 318 -18.33 -4.07 2.41
C ILE A 318 -18.69 -4.29 0.95
N GLN A 319 -19.76 -3.65 0.47
CA GLN A 319 -20.20 -3.75 -0.91
C GLN A 319 -19.14 -3.22 -1.88
N ASN A 320 -18.56 -2.05 -1.60
CA ASN A 320 -17.48 -1.48 -2.41
C ASN A 320 -16.25 -2.40 -2.44
N GLU A 321 -15.84 -2.99 -1.32
CA GLU A 321 -14.69 -3.90 -1.29
C GLU A 321 -14.99 -5.25 -1.98
N ARG A 322 -16.24 -5.73 -1.93
CA ARG A 322 -16.70 -6.87 -2.73
C ARG A 322 -16.66 -6.56 -4.22
N GLU A 323 -17.25 -5.46 -4.63
CA GLU A 323 -17.23 -5.02 -6.03
C GLU A 323 -15.81 -4.77 -6.49
N ARG A 324 -14.92 -4.23 -5.66
CA ARG A 324 -13.50 -4.09 -5.99
C ARG A 324 -12.84 -5.46 -6.12
N ALA A 325 -13.12 -6.41 -5.23
CA ALA A 325 -12.64 -7.77 -5.39
C ALA A 325 -13.13 -8.43 -6.70
N GLU A 326 -14.36 -8.12 -7.14
CA GLU A 326 -14.99 -8.66 -8.35
C GLU A 326 -14.61 -7.92 -9.65
N ALA A 327 -14.49 -6.59 -9.62
CA ALA A 327 -14.29 -5.69 -10.77
C ALA A 327 -12.83 -5.46 -11.14
N LEU A 328 -11.89 -5.85 -10.28
CA LEU A 328 -10.48 -5.87 -10.64
C LEU A 328 -10.30 -6.95 -11.73
N PRO A 329 -9.93 -6.59 -12.99
CA PRO A 329 -9.82 -7.54 -14.08
C PRO A 329 -8.82 -8.61 -13.68
N HIS A 330 -9.32 -9.81 -13.34
CA HIS A 330 -8.56 -10.93 -12.82
C HIS A 330 -7.23 -10.55 -12.14
N LYS A 331 -7.29 -9.75 -11.06
CA LYS A 331 -6.15 -9.65 -10.10
C LYS A 331 -5.90 -10.96 -9.35
N ASP A 332 -6.73 -11.97 -9.64
CA ASP A 332 -6.59 -13.36 -9.24
C ASP A 332 -5.51 -14.14 -9.99
N LEU A 333 -4.88 -13.54 -11.01
CA LEU A 333 -3.72 -14.12 -11.67
C LEU A 333 -2.43 -13.42 -11.22
N PRO A 334 -1.33 -14.16 -11.07
CA PRO A 334 0.02 -13.63 -10.95
C PRO A 334 0.23 -12.36 -11.80
N GLN A 335 0.93 -11.38 -11.23
CA GLN A 335 1.35 -10.16 -11.92
C GLN A 335 2.40 -10.43 -13.01
N ALA A 336 2.70 -11.70 -13.26
CA ALA A 336 3.48 -12.09 -14.40
C ALA A 336 2.72 -11.76 -15.67
N ARG A 337 3.43 -11.35 -16.71
CA ARG A 337 2.79 -10.98 -17.97
C ARG A 337 3.69 -11.22 -19.14
N ARG A 338 3.08 -11.52 -20.28
CA ARG A 338 3.76 -11.56 -21.57
C ARG A 338 4.29 -10.19 -21.93
N ILE A 339 5.46 -10.17 -22.55
CA ILE A 339 6.03 -8.97 -23.15
C ILE A 339 5.86 -9.07 -24.65
N GLU A 340 5.29 -8.02 -25.23
CA GLU A 340 5.22 -7.87 -26.67
C GLU A 340 6.51 -7.27 -27.20
N HIS A 341 7.20 -8.05 -28.03
CA HIS A 341 8.39 -7.60 -28.73
C HIS A 341 8.02 -7.17 -30.14
N LYS A 342 8.38 -5.94 -30.52
CA LYS A 342 8.29 -5.52 -31.92
C LYS A 342 9.38 -6.24 -32.72
N SER A 343 8.99 -6.77 -33.88
CA SER A 343 9.90 -7.37 -34.84
C SER A 343 9.89 -6.55 -36.13
N PHE A 344 11.07 -6.23 -36.63
CA PHE A 344 11.29 -5.43 -37.83
C PHE A 344 11.91 -6.33 -38.91
N PRO A 345 11.10 -6.97 -39.77
CA PRO A 345 11.59 -7.85 -40.82
C PRO A 345 12.13 -7.09 -42.03
N ASP A 346 13.15 -7.65 -42.68
CA ASP A 346 13.64 -7.27 -44.00
C ASP A 346 14.15 -8.50 -44.78
N GLN A 347 14.72 -8.30 -45.97
CA GLN A 347 15.21 -9.38 -46.84
C GLN A 347 16.34 -10.24 -46.24
N ARG A 348 16.96 -9.82 -45.12
CA ARG A 348 18.03 -10.53 -44.40
C ARG A 348 17.52 -11.32 -43.20
N GLY A 349 16.24 -11.18 -42.84
CA GLY A 349 15.65 -11.78 -41.64
C GLY A 349 14.82 -10.78 -40.85
N SER A 350 14.94 -10.77 -39.53
CA SER A 350 14.30 -9.74 -38.70
C SER A 350 15.20 -9.30 -37.54
N VAL A 351 15.03 -8.05 -37.12
CA VAL A 351 15.62 -7.53 -35.89
C VAL A 351 14.49 -7.27 -34.91
N SER A 352 14.59 -7.83 -33.71
CA SER A 352 13.65 -7.59 -32.63
C SER A 352 14.44 -7.12 -31.40
N PRO A 353 14.29 -5.86 -30.96
CA PRO A 353 14.85 -5.43 -29.69
C PRO A 353 14.23 -6.24 -28.54
N ARG A 354 15.07 -6.84 -27.70
CA ARG A 354 14.63 -7.79 -26.67
C ARG A 354 14.70 -7.25 -25.24
N PHE A 355 15.48 -6.20 -25.01
CA PHE A 355 15.67 -5.61 -23.69
C PHE A 355 15.76 -4.08 -23.76
N PHE A 356 15.14 -3.41 -22.80
CA PHE A 356 15.19 -1.97 -22.59
C PHE A 356 15.33 -1.69 -21.09
N SER A 357 16.03 -0.63 -20.69
CA SER A 357 16.08 -0.19 -19.27
C SER A 357 14.69 0.16 -18.70
N SER A 358 13.70 0.42 -19.56
CA SER A 358 12.31 0.57 -19.12
C SER A 358 11.68 -0.74 -18.63
N TYR A 359 12.25 -1.90 -18.97
CA TYR A 359 11.84 -3.16 -18.35
C TYR A 359 12.29 -3.25 -16.90
N ASP A 360 13.34 -2.54 -16.47
CA ASP A 360 13.68 -2.42 -15.05
C ASP A 360 12.52 -1.78 -14.28
N LYS A 361 11.87 -0.76 -14.86
CA LYS A 361 10.67 -0.13 -14.26
C LYS A 361 9.49 -1.09 -14.20
N GLN A 362 9.35 -1.98 -15.18
CA GLN A 362 8.27 -2.97 -15.21
C GLN A 362 8.54 -4.17 -14.28
N ALA A 363 9.81 -4.55 -14.11
CA ALA A 363 10.27 -5.55 -13.15
C ALA A 363 10.24 -5.01 -11.71
N GLY A 364 10.22 -3.69 -11.56
CA GLY A 364 10.36 -2.99 -10.29
C GLY A 364 11.79 -2.97 -9.75
N ALA A 365 12.81 -3.33 -10.55
CA ALA A 365 14.20 -3.41 -10.14
C ALA A 365 15.16 -3.45 -11.35
N HIS A 366 16.42 -3.06 -11.14
CA HIS A 366 17.48 -3.14 -12.15
C HIS A 366 17.93 -4.58 -12.38
N LEU A 367 18.05 -5.03 -13.64
CA LEU A 367 18.57 -6.37 -13.95
C LEU A 367 20.09 -6.41 -13.84
N VAL A 368 20.62 -7.34 -13.04
CA VAL A 368 22.05 -7.42 -12.67
C VAL A 368 22.72 -8.73 -13.10
N GLN A 369 21.95 -9.76 -13.47
CA GLN A 369 22.47 -11.06 -13.85
C GLN A 369 21.70 -11.65 -15.03
N GLU A 370 22.38 -12.43 -15.87
CA GLU A 370 21.79 -13.21 -16.96
C GLU A 370 22.20 -14.68 -16.86
N ASN A 371 21.24 -15.60 -17.02
CA ASN A 371 21.48 -17.04 -17.10
C ASN A 371 20.88 -17.60 -18.40
N LEU A 372 21.53 -18.60 -18.99
CA LEU A 372 21.02 -19.36 -20.12
C LEU A 372 20.86 -20.83 -19.70
N THR A 373 19.70 -21.42 -19.97
CA THR A 373 19.46 -22.84 -19.78
C THR A 373 19.28 -23.53 -21.13
N HIS A 374 19.74 -24.77 -21.20
CA HIS A 374 19.45 -25.73 -22.25
C HIS A 374 18.79 -26.95 -21.59
N SER A 375 17.64 -27.36 -22.11
CA SER A 375 16.83 -28.45 -21.53
C SER A 375 16.26 -29.35 -22.62
N PHE A 376 16.29 -30.65 -22.39
CA PHE A 376 15.61 -31.65 -23.24
C PHE A 376 14.12 -31.74 -22.92
N GLN A 377 13.34 -32.33 -23.83
CA GLN A 377 11.93 -32.62 -23.60
C GLN A 377 11.69 -33.33 -22.26
N GLY A 378 10.67 -32.90 -21.52
CA GLY A 378 10.31 -33.51 -20.24
C GLY A 378 11.10 -32.99 -19.05
N VAL A 379 12.16 -32.20 -19.25
CA VAL A 379 12.83 -31.50 -18.15
C VAL A 379 11.87 -30.50 -17.52
N ILE A 380 11.65 -30.67 -16.22
CA ILE A 380 11.05 -29.65 -15.35
C ILE A 380 12.20 -28.99 -14.60
N ARG A 381 12.30 -27.67 -14.72
CA ARG A 381 13.09 -26.86 -13.78
C ARG A 381 12.08 -26.23 -12.84
N GLY A 382 12.03 -26.70 -11.59
CA GLY A 382 10.92 -26.55 -10.65
C GLY A 382 10.64 -25.12 -10.19
N LEU A 383 9.86 -24.96 -9.13
CA LEU A 383 9.40 -23.66 -8.62
C LEU A 383 10.49 -22.99 -7.76
N HIS A 384 11.50 -22.42 -8.41
CA HIS A 384 12.67 -21.82 -7.76
C HIS A 384 12.42 -20.38 -7.36
N PHE A 385 12.88 -20.02 -6.16
CA PHE A 385 12.82 -18.66 -5.62
C PHE A 385 14.00 -18.37 -4.68
N GLN A 386 14.20 -17.08 -4.41
CA GLN A 386 15.08 -16.59 -3.34
C GLN A 386 14.24 -15.88 -2.30
N ARG A 387 14.57 -16.10 -1.02
CA ARG A 387 13.73 -15.65 0.08
C ARG A 387 14.16 -14.30 0.62
N ASN A 388 15.44 -14.16 0.98
CA ASN A 388 16.00 -12.94 1.56
C ASN A 388 16.25 -11.87 0.50
N LYS A 389 16.66 -12.27 -0.70
CA LYS A 389 16.89 -11.40 -1.87
C LYS A 389 16.01 -11.84 -3.03
N PRO A 390 14.70 -11.56 -2.98
CA PRO A 390 13.76 -12.04 -4.00
C PRO A 390 14.09 -11.44 -5.38
N GLN A 391 14.09 -12.29 -6.39
CA GLN A 391 14.42 -11.92 -7.77
C GLN A 391 13.17 -11.66 -8.59
N ALA A 392 13.11 -10.50 -9.26
CA ALA A 392 12.31 -10.38 -10.47
C ALA A 392 13.07 -11.05 -11.64
N LYS A 393 12.32 -11.67 -12.56
CA LYS A 393 12.84 -12.45 -13.67
C LYS A 393 12.19 -12.00 -14.98
N LEU A 394 13.01 -11.65 -15.96
CA LEU A 394 12.60 -11.57 -17.36
C LEU A 394 13.00 -12.88 -18.03
N ILE A 395 12.02 -13.68 -18.42
CA ILE A 395 12.21 -15.01 -19.00
C ILE A 395 11.92 -14.93 -20.49
N GLU A 396 12.81 -15.47 -21.30
CA GLU A 396 12.73 -15.45 -22.75
C GLU A 396 13.08 -16.80 -23.34
N VAL A 397 12.22 -17.31 -24.23
CA VAL A 397 12.51 -18.53 -24.99
C VAL A 397 13.26 -18.14 -26.25
N LEU A 398 14.55 -18.46 -26.30
CA LEU A 398 15.40 -18.21 -27.48
C LEU A 398 15.15 -19.22 -28.59
N ASP A 399 14.84 -20.47 -28.21
CA ASP A 399 14.45 -21.54 -29.13
C ASP A 399 13.64 -22.62 -28.40
N GLY A 400 12.77 -23.32 -29.13
CA GLY A 400 11.88 -24.36 -28.61
C GLY A 400 10.55 -23.84 -28.03
N GLU A 401 9.92 -24.68 -27.21
CA GLU A 401 8.62 -24.44 -26.57
C GLU A 401 8.62 -24.96 -25.13
N ILE A 402 8.11 -24.14 -24.21
CA ILE A 402 7.97 -24.46 -22.79
C ILE A 402 6.57 -24.14 -22.28
N LEU A 403 6.14 -24.88 -21.24
CA LEU A 403 5.09 -24.46 -20.34
C LEU A 403 5.75 -23.82 -19.12
N ASP A 404 5.64 -22.51 -19.01
CA ASP A 404 6.12 -21.74 -17.88
C ASP A 404 5.03 -21.64 -16.80
N VAL A 405 5.40 -21.79 -15.53
CA VAL A 405 4.50 -21.74 -14.38
C VAL A 405 5.05 -20.78 -13.33
N VAL A 406 4.20 -19.85 -12.93
CA VAL A 406 4.52 -18.81 -11.96
C VAL A 406 3.59 -18.94 -10.75
N LEU A 407 4.15 -19.03 -9.56
CA LEU A 407 3.44 -19.19 -8.28
C LEU A 407 3.69 -17.96 -7.40
N ASP A 408 2.62 -17.34 -6.92
CA ASP A 408 2.73 -16.23 -5.97
C ASP A 408 3.04 -16.72 -4.56
N ILE A 409 4.19 -16.32 -4.03
CA ILE A 409 4.65 -16.70 -2.70
C ILE A 409 4.71 -15.52 -1.72
N ARG A 410 4.10 -14.37 -2.06
CA ARG A 410 4.05 -13.19 -1.19
C ARG A 410 2.92 -13.34 -0.17
N PRO A 411 3.20 -13.42 1.14
CA PRO A 411 2.17 -13.71 2.15
C PRO A 411 1.03 -12.68 2.21
N HIS A 412 1.32 -11.44 1.81
CA HIS A 412 0.36 -10.33 1.80
C HIS A 412 -0.39 -10.19 0.47
N SER A 413 -0.09 -11.03 -0.52
CA SER A 413 -0.75 -10.99 -1.82
C SER A 413 -2.13 -11.65 -1.78
N LEU A 414 -3.08 -11.06 -2.49
CA LEU A 414 -4.41 -11.65 -2.70
C LEU A 414 -4.34 -12.91 -3.58
N SER A 415 -3.33 -13.02 -4.44
CA SER A 415 -3.05 -14.20 -5.25
C SER A 415 -2.09 -15.20 -4.60
N PHE A 416 -1.75 -15.04 -3.31
CA PHE A 416 -0.86 -15.96 -2.60
C PHE A 416 -1.31 -17.43 -2.73
N GLY A 417 -0.40 -18.30 -3.16
CA GLY A 417 -0.68 -19.71 -3.43
C GLY A 417 -1.33 -19.99 -4.80
N LYS A 418 -1.64 -18.96 -5.60
CA LYS A 418 -2.20 -19.13 -6.95
C LYS A 418 -1.08 -19.23 -8.00
N CYS A 419 -1.33 -20.05 -9.03
CA CYS A 419 -0.42 -20.27 -10.15
C CYS A 419 -0.96 -19.68 -11.46
N GLU A 420 -0.07 -19.23 -12.34
CA GLU A 420 -0.35 -18.90 -13.73
C GLU A 420 0.50 -19.75 -14.66
N TYR A 421 -0.02 -19.99 -15.86
CA TYR A 421 0.61 -20.81 -16.88
C TYR A 421 0.81 -20.00 -18.15
N PHE A 422 2.02 -20.04 -18.70
CA PHE A 422 2.35 -19.43 -19.98
C PHE A 422 2.95 -20.47 -20.93
N ASN A 423 2.24 -20.78 -22.01
CA ASN A 423 2.84 -21.51 -23.14
C ASN A 423 3.71 -20.54 -23.92
N LEU A 424 5.03 -20.68 -23.82
CA LEU A 424 6.00 -19.80 -24.46
C LEU A 424 6.74 -20.54 -25.57
N LYS A 425 6.78 -19.92 -26.74
CA LYS A 425 7.53 -20.37 -27.91
C LYS A 425 8.71 -19.46 -28.18
N GLN A 426 9.59 -19.89 -29.08
CA GLN A 426 10.68 -19.07 -29.61
C GLN A 426 10.27 -17.60 -29.83
N GLY A 427 11.06 -16.69 -29.28
CA GLY A 427 10.87 -15.25 -29.40
C GLY A 427 9.82 -14.67 -28.44
N GLN A 428 9.18 -15.48 -27.59
CA GLN A 428 8.25 -15.00 -26.57
C GLN A 428 8.93 -14.84 -25.22
N SER A 429 8.46 -13.85 -24.46
CA SER A 429 8.97 -13.55 -23.12
C SER A 429 7.85 -13.26 -22.14
N ILE A 430 8.14 -13.48 -20.86
CA ILE A 430 7.34 -13.00 -19.74
C ILE A 430 8.22 -12.25 -18.76
N ILE A 431 7.60 -11.34 -18.01
CA ILE A 431 8.18 -10.78 -16.80
C ILE A 431 7.50 -11.40 -15.60
N VAL A 432 8.28 -11.77 -14.60
CA VAL A 432 7.85 -12.34 -13.32
C VAL A 432 8.38 -11.42 -12.23
N PRO A 433 7.53 -10.76 -11.43
CA PRO A 433 8.01 -9.87 -10.39
C PRO A 433 8.76 -10.59 -9.26
N ALA A 434 9.46 -9.82 -8.44
CA ALA A 434 10.05 -10.34 -7.20
C ALA A 434 8.97 -10.89 -6.25
N GLY A 435 9.31 -11.94 -5.51
CA GLY A 435 8.38 -12.62 -4.60
C GLY A 435 7.50 -13.68 -5.26
N TYR A 436 7.84 -14.12 -6.47
CA TYR A 436 7.23 -15.27 -7.12
C TYR A 436 8.19 -16.44 -7.17
N ALA A 437 7.67 -17.65 -6.96
CA ALA A 437 8.35 -18.86 -7.37
C ALA A 437 8.04 -19.13 -8.85
N HIS A 438 9.03 -19.64 -9.57
CA HIS A 438 8.96 -19.78 -11.02
C HIS A 438 9.59 -21.10 -11.45
N GLY A 439 8.93 -21.82 -12.35
CA GLY A 439 9.43 -23.04 -12.97
C GLY A 439 8.88 -23.25 -14.37
N TYR A 440 9.44 -24.20 -15.13
CA TYR A 440 8.93 -24.53 -16.46
C TYR A 440 9.15 -26.00 -16.83
N LEU A 441 8.31 -26.50 -17.74
CA LEU A 441 8.40 -27.79 -18.40
C LEU A 441 8.79 -27.59 -19.87
N THR A 442 9.82 -28.30 -20.32
CA THR A 442 10.21 -28.31 -21.74
C THR A 442 9.28 -29.20 -22.57
N LEU A 443 8.60 -28.61 -23.56
CA LEU A 443 7.61 -29.30 -24.40
C LEU A 443 8.20 -29.76 -25.74
N SER A 444 9.10 -28.98 -26.34
CA SER A 444 9.84 -29.35 -27.55
C SER A 444 10.95 -30.37 -27.27
N SER A 445 11.58 -30.92 -28.31
CA SER A 445 12.72 -31.86 -28.17
C SER A 445 13.85 -31.28 -27.34
N GLU A 446 14.14 -29.99 -27.55
CA GLU A 446 15.10 -29.17 -26.81
C GLU A 446 14.52 -27.74 -26.66
N SER A 447 14.93 -27.02 -25.62
CA SER A 447 14.64 -25.59 -25.45
C SER A 447 15.85 -24.83 -24.92
N TYR A 448 15.97 -23.57 -25.35
CA TYR A 448 16.94 -22.60 -24.85
C TYR A 448 16.19 -21.45 -24.20
N VAL A 449 16.36 -21.28 -22.89
CA VAL A 449 15.62 -20.27 -22.11
C VAL A 449 16.61 -19.34 -21.43
N MET A 450 16.45 -18.04 -21.65
CA MET A 450 17.25 -16.99 -21.05
C MET A 450 16.49 -16.36 -19.88
N TYR A 451 17.22 -16.10 -18.80
CA TYR A 451 16.76 -15.42 -17.60
C TYR A 451 17.56 -14.15 -17.43
N LYS A 452 16.91 -13.02 -17.26
CA LYS A 452 17.54 -11.81 -16.73
C LYS A 452 16.94 -11.52 -15.36
N LEU A 453 17.80 -11.35 -14.35
CA LEU A 453 17.43 -11.35 -12.93
C LEU A 453 17.75 -9.99 -12.31
N SER A 454 16.87 -9.52 -11.43
CA SER A 454 17.07 -8.27 -10.70
C SER A 454 18.03 -8.36 -9.51
N GLU A 455 18.38 -9.57 -9.10
CA GLU A 455 19.30 -9.83 -8.00
C GLU A 455 20.22 -11.00 -8.36
N PHE A 456 21.42 -11.01 -7.77
CA PHE A 456 22.38 -12.11 -7.98
C PHE A 456 21.82 -13.43 -7.46
N TRP A 457 22.18 -14.52 -8.14
CA TRP A 457 21.92 -15.85 -7.62
C TRP A 457 22.75 -16.10 -6.37
N ASP A 458 22.09 -16.49 -5.29
CA ASP A 458 22.70 -16.75 -3.99
C ASP A 458 22.41 -18.20 -3.56
N PRO A 459 23.42 -19.10 -3.56
CA PRO A 459 23.22 -20.51 -3.22
C PRO A 459 22.71 -20.72 -1.80
N LEU A 460 22.96 -19.77 -0.89
CA LEU A 460 22.50 -19.85 0.50
C LEU A 460 21.05 -19.39 0.67
N ASP A 461 20.49 -18.72 -0.34
CA ASP A 461 19.12 -18.19 -0.34
C ASP A 461 18.21 -18.89 -1.36
N GLN A 462 18.76 -19.81 -2.16
CA GLN A 462 17.99 -20.59 -3.12
C GLN A 462 17.05 -21.55 -2.40
N ASN A 463 15.78 -21.49 -2.78
CA ASN A 463 14.73 -22.37 -2.30
C ASN A 463 13.91 -22.91 -3.48
N THR A 464 13.26 -24.05 -3.26
CA THR A 464 12.40 -24.71 -4.26
C THR A 464 11.12 -25.17 -3.59
N ILE A 465 9.98 -24.89 -4.22
CA ILE A 465 8.71 -25.54 -3.87
C ILE A 465 8.55 -26.79 -4.74
N LEU A 466 8.07 -27.87 -4.13
CA LEU A 466 7.88 -29.15 -4.77
C LEU A 466 6.93 -29.02 -5.98
N TYR A 467 7.38 -29.46 -7.16
CA TYR A 467 6.64 -29.26 -8.41
C TYR A 467 5.28 -29.99 -8.44
N ASN A 468 5.18 -31.14 -7.77
CA ASN A 468 3.99 -32.00 -7.71
C ASN A 468 3.25 -31.89 -6.37
N ASP A 469 3.43 -30.78 -5.65
CA ASP A 469 2.69 -30.53 -4.43
C ASP A 469 1.16 -30.58 -4.67
N LYS A 470 0.46 -31.33 -3.83
CA LYS A 470 -0.97 -31.60 -4.00
C LYS A 470 -1.84 -30.40 -3.64
N ASP A 471 -1.40 -29.55 -2.74
CA ASP A 471 -2.16 -28.40 -2.26
C ASP A 471 -2.17 -27.27 -3.30
N LEU A 472 -1.11 -27.17 -4.10
CA LEU A 472 -1.00 -26.21 -5.19
C LEU A 472 -1.71 -26.64 -6.48
N GLY A 473 -1.97 -27.94 -6.66
CA GLY A 473 -2.75 -28.47 -7.77
C GLY A 473 -2.17 -28.18 -9.15
N ILE A 474 -0.84 -28.06 -9.29
CA ILE A 474 -0.20 -27.70 -10.55
C ILE A 474 -0.24 -28.87 -11.52
N ASN A 475 -0.94 -28.68 -12.66
CA ASN A 475 -1.23 -29.78 -13.58
C ASN A 475 -0.21 -29.87 -14.73
N TRP A 476 1.04 -30.18 -14.40
CA TRP A 476 2.07 -30.54 -15.38
C TRP A 476 1.64 -31.71 -16.26
N THR A 477 0.90 -32.65 -15.67
CA THR A 477 0.47 -33.91 -16.30
C THR A 477 -0.52 -33.74 -17.46
N LYS A 478 -1.15 -32.56 -17.56
CA LYS A 478 -1.96 -32.19 -18.72
C LYS A 478 -1.13 -32.12 -20.00
N TYR A 479 0.16 -31.84 -19.90
CA TYR A 479 1.03 -31.57 -21.05
C TYR A 479 1.99 -32.72 -21.33
N MET A 480 2.35 -33.51 -20.33
CA MET A 480 3.24 -34.66 -20.50
C MET A 480 3.04 -35.72 -19.41
N MET A 481 3.20 -36.99 -19.76
CA MET A 481 3.05 -38.09 -18.80
C MET A 481 4.15 -38.06 -17.72
N PRO A 482 3.84 -38.37 -16.44
CA PRO A 482 4.80 -38.29 -15.34
C PRO A 482 6.08 -39.09 -15.52
N ASP A 483 6.02 -40.24 -16.20
CA ASP A 483 7.15 -41.12 -16.48
C ASP A 483 8.19 -40.50 -17.43
N LYS A 484 7.84 -39.39 -18.08
CA LYS A 484 8.74 -38.62 -18.94
C LYS A 484 9.37 -37.41 -18.26
N PHE A 485 9.01 -37.11 -17.01
CA PHE A 485 9.59 -35.97 -16.30
C PHE A 485 11.05 -36.24 -15.92
N ILE A 486 11.90 -35.25 -16.19
CA ILE A 486 13.31 -35.25 -15.82
C ILE A 486 13.50 -34.10 -14.82
N LEU A 487 13.97 -34.44 -13.61
CA LEU A 487 14.02 -33.54 -12.46
C LEU A 487 15.45 -33.48 -11.90
N SER A 488 15.83 -32.33 -11.33
CA SER A 488 17.06 -32.24 -10.53
C SER A 488 16.82 -32.68 -9.08
N GLN A 489 17.89 -32.91 -8.32
CA GLN A 489 17.78 -33.23 -6.89
C GLN A 489 17.02 -32.14 -6.13
N ASN A 490 17.27 -30.86 -6.43
CA ASN A 490 16.59 -29.73 -5.80
C ASN A 490 15.08 -29.71 -6.09
N ASP A 491 14.66 -30.18 -7.27
CA ASP A 491 13.23 -30.25 -7.63
C ASP A 491 12.51 -31.39 -6.91
N ILE A 492 13.26 -32.44 -6.54
CA ILE A 492 12.77 -33.62 -5.80
C ILE A 492 12.71 -33.32 -4.30
N GLU A 493 13.71 -32.61 -3.77
CA GLU A 493 13.86 -32.28 -2.34
C GLU A 493 13.25 -30.91 -1.97
N GLY A 494 12.46 -30.32 -2.87
CA GLY A 494 11.77 -29.05 -2.62
C GLY A 494 10.82 -29.13 -1.43
N LEU A 495 10.54 -27.98 -0.83
CA LEU A 495 9.56 -27.86 0.25
C LEU A 495 8.16 -28.18 -0.27
N THR A 496 7.40 -28.97 0.48
CA THR A 496 5.94 -29.00 0.28
C THR A 496 5.35 -27.62 0.55
N TRP A 497 4.16 -27.35 0.00
CA TRP A 497 3.47 -26.09 0.24
C TRP A 497 3.20 -25.89 1.74
N SER A 498 2.78 -26.94 2.44
CA SER A 498 2.58 -26.91 3.90
C SER A 498 3.87 -26.59 4.67
N GLU A 499 5.02 -27.14 4.26
CA GLU A 499 6.31 -26.81 4.88
C GLU A 499 6.69 -25.36 4.59
N PHE A 500 6.55 -24.90 3.35
CA PHE A 500 6.78 -23.51 2.99
C PHE A 500 5.93 -22.55 3.83
N LEU A 501 4.64 -22.84 4.04
CA LEU A 501 3.74 -22.03 4.87
C LEU A 501 4.20 -21.90 6.32
N LYS A 502 4.86 -22.92 6.88
CA LYS A 502 5.41 -22.87 8.24
C LYS A 502 6.66 -21.99 8.34
N THR A 503 7.26 -21.67 7.20
CA THR A 503 8.47 -20.86 7.18
C THR A 503 8.19 -19.37 7.14
N ILE A 504 7.00 -18.93 6.69
CA ILE A 504 6.66 -17.52 6.41
C ILE A 504 5.90 -16.82 7.53
#